data_AF-A0A6I2A6C0-F1
#
_entry.id   AF-A0A6I2A6C0-F1
#
_cell.length_a   1.000
_cell.length_b   1.000
_cell.length_c   1.000
_cell.angle_alpha   90.00
_cell.angle_beta   90.00
_cell.angle_gamma   90.00
#
_symmetry.space_group_name_H-M   'P 1'
#
loop_
_entity.id
_entity.type
_entity.pdbx_description
1 polymer ?
#
loop_
_entity_poly.entity_id
_entity_poly.type
_entity_poly.pdbx_seq_one_letter_code
_entity_poly.pdbx_strand_id
1 'polypeptide(L)' 'MMVLSGLEIFKLLPKTNCGDCAVPTCMAFAMRLVQKTADLGECPHASEEAKTTLGAASEPPIRLVKIGGGQRSRRAGR' A
#
# COMPACT_ATOMS: atom_id res chain seq x y z
N MET A 1 10.64 10.97 -1.53
CA MET A 1 10.00 9.84 -0.83
C MET A 1 8.68 10.34 -0.27
N MET A 2 7.55 10.07 -0.91
CA MET A 2 6.24 10.39 -0.32
C MET A 2 5.86 9.22 0.59
N VAL A 3 6.23 9.33 1.86
CA VAL A 3 5.64 8.48 2.89
C VAL A 3 4.26 9.06 3.12
N LEU A 4 3.21 8.38 2.65
CA LEU A 4 1.86 8.81 2.98
C LEU A 4 1.72 8.85 4.49
N SER A 5 1.52 10.06 5.01
CA SER A 5 1.27 10.23 6.43
C SER A 5 -0.15 9.73 6.72
N GLY A 6 -0.41 9.20 7.91
CA GLY A 6 -1.77 8.77 8.23
C GLY A 6 -2.79 9.91 8.22
N LEU A 7 -2.33 11.17 8.31
CA LEU A 7 -3.15 12.35 8.04
C LEU A 7 -3.61 12.44 6.58
N GLU A 8 -2.76 12.10 5.62
CA GLU A 8 -3.15 12.08 4.19
C GLU A 8 -4.12 10.95 3.90
N ILE A 9 -3.90 9.77 4.48
CA ILE A 9 -4.85 8.66 4.39
C ILE A 9 -6.20 9.07 4.99
N PHE A 10 -6.19 9.68 6.18
CA PHE A 10 -7.41 10.16 6.84
C PHE A 10 -8.18 11.21 6.02
N LYS A 11 -7.49 12.03 5.22
CA LYS A 11 -8.15 12.99 4.31
C LYS A 11 -8.94 12.31 3.20
N LEU A 12 -8.50 11.13 2.75
CA LEU A 12 -9.13 10.31 1.71
C LEU A 12 -10.26 9.42 2.24
N LEU A 13 -10.32 9.20 3.55
CA LEU A 13 -11.39 8.43 4.19
C LEU A 13 -12.66 9.28 4.32
N PRO A 14 -13.85 8.64 4.42
CA PRO A 14 -15.14 9.33 4.54
C PRO A 14 -15.35 10.09 5.86
N LYS A 15 -14.45 9.92 6.85
CA LYS A 15 -14.48 10.59 8.17
C LYS A 15 -15.79 10.40 8.96
N THR A 16 -16.56 9.37 8.64
CA THR A 16 -17.84 9.06 9.30
C THR A 16 -17.66 8.42 10.68
N ASN A 17 -16.49 7.83 10.95
CA ASN A 17 -16.23 7.03 12.16
C ASN A 17 -17.33 5.98 12.43
N CYS A 18 -17.84 5.36 11.36
CA CYS A 18 -18.92 4.37 11.42
C CYS A 18 -18.57 3.09 12.20
N GLY A 19 -17.30 2.67 12.17
CA GLY A 19 -16.86 1.45 12.84
C GLY A 19 -17.12 0.15 12.07
N ASP A 20 -17.67 0.22 10.86
CA ASP A 20 -18.01 -0.95 10.04
C ASP A 20 -16.79 -1.78 9.62
N CYS A 21 -15.60 -1.17 9.61
CA CYS A 21 -14.31 -1.84 9.41
C CYS A 21 -13.67 -2.37 10.71
N ALA A 22 -14.46 -2.58 11.77
CA ALA A 22 -14.01 -3.10 13.07
C ALA A 22 -12.91 -2.27 13.77
N VAL A 23 -12.82 -0.97 13.44
CA VAL A 23 -11.96 0.01 14.10
C VAL A 23 -12.79 1.18 14.61
N PRO A 24 -12.46 1.72 15.79
CA PRO A 24 -13.32 2.70 16.47
C PRO A 24 -13.37 4.07 15.77
N THR A 25 -12.37 4.40 14.95
CA THR A 25 -12.32 5.70 14.24
C THR A 25 -11.65 5.56 12.87
N CYS A 26 -11.98 6.45 11.95
CA CYS A 26 -11.30 6.54 10.65
C CYS A 26 -9.80 6.89 10.81
N MET A 27 -9.43 7.60 11.87
CA MET A 27 -8.01 7.88 12.19
C MET A 27 -7.27 6.61 12.60
N ALA A 28 -7.89 5.76 13.43
CA ALA A 28 -7.32 4.46 13.80
C ALA A 28 -7.19 3.54 12.59
N PHE A 29 -8.19 3.55 11.69
CA PHE A 29 -8.10 2.84 10.42
C PHE A 29 -6.95 3.35 9.55
N ALA A 30 -6.78 4.68 9.42
CA ALA A 30 -5.66 5.28 8.70
C ALA A 30 -4.30 4.84 9.24
N MET A 31 -4.13 4.77 10.57
CA MET A 31 -2.90 4.23 11.18
C MET A 31 -2.66 2.77 10.82
N ARG A 32 -3.71 1.93 10.81
CA ARG A 32 -3.57 0.52 10.40
C ARG A 32 -3.20 0.36 8.93
N LEU A 33 -3.72 1.22 8.06
CA LEU A 33 -3.33 1.26 6.64
C LEU A 33 -1.85 1.65 6.48
N VAL A 34 -1.35 2.66 7.21
CA VAL A 34 0.08 3.00 7.22
C VAL A 34 0.93 1.81 7.68
N GLN A 35 0.48 1.11 8.72
CA GLN A 35 1.17 -0.06 9.28
C GLN A 35 1.00 -1.33 8.44
N LYS A 36 0.19 -1.30 7.36
CA LYS A 36 -0.19 -2.46 6.56
C LYS A 36 -0.81 -3.60 7.39
N THR A 37 -1.50 -3.24 8.48
CA THR A 37 -2.22 -4.18 9.37
C THR A 37 -3.72 -4.23 9.07
N ALA A 38 -4.19 -3.40 8.15
CA ALA A 38 -5.53 -3.42 7.59
C ALA A 38 -5.45 -3.07 6.09
N ASP A 39 -6.48 -3.45 5.34
CA ASP A 39 -6.59 -3.20 3.90
C ASP A 39 -7.75 -2.24 3.60
N LEU A 40 -7.64 -1.44 2.53
CA LEU A 40 -8.68 -0.43 2.25
C LEU A 40 -10.01 -1.08 1.85
N GLY A 41 -9.97 -2.32 1.37
CA GLY A 41 -11.16 -3.13 1.08
C GLY A 41 -12.00 -3.47 2.32
N GLU A 42 -11.46 -3.35 3.53
CA GLU A 42 -12.21 -3.59 4.77
C GLU A 42 -13.18 -2.45 5.10
N CYS A 43 -13.00 -1.26 4.50
CA CYS A 43 -13.90 -0.14 4.70
C CYS A 43 -14.98 -0.13 3.61
N PRO A 44 -16.26 -0.42 3.94
CA PRO A 44 -17.34 -0.43 2.95
C PRO A 44 -17.67 0.96 2.39
N HIS A 45 -17.24 2.02 3.09
CA HIS A 45 -17.48 3.42 2.71
C HIS A 45 -16.27 4.07 2.03
N ALA A 46 -15.20 3.32 1.76
CA ALA A 46 -14.01 3.86 1.11
C ALA A 46 -14.26 4.08 -0.39
N SER A 47 -13.97 5.29 -0.88
CA SER A 47 -14.04 5.63 -2.30
C SER A 47 -12.98 4.91 -3.13
N GLU A 48 -13.29 4.64 -4.39
CA GLU A 48 -12.35 4.05 -5.36
C GLU A 48 -11.09 4.92 -5.58
N GLU A 49 -11.22 6.25 -5.42
CA GLU A 49 -10.11 7.20 -5.46
C GLU A 49 -9.09 6.96 -4.34
N ALA A 50 -9.57 6.60 -3.15
CA ALA A 50 -8.73 6.27 -2.01
C ALA A 50 -7.97 4.95 -2.28
N LYS A 51 -8.63 3.95 -2.88
CA LYS A 51 -8.01 2.67 -3.28
C LYS A 51 -6.86 2.89 -4.24
N THR A 52 -7.09 3.75 -5.24
CA THR A 52 -6.09 4.04 -6.29
C THR A 52 -4.89 4.78 -5.70
N THR A 53 -5.12 5.81 -4.88
CA THR A 53 -4.05 6.63 -4.30
C THR A 53 -3.20 5.86 -3.30
N LEU A 54 -3.84 5.04 -2.45
CA LEU A 54 -3.16 4.26 -1.42
C LEU A 54 -2.44 3.04 -2.00
N GLY A 55 -2.99 2.43 -3.05
CA GLY A 55 -2.33 1.39 -3.83
C GLY A 55 -1.07 1.92 -4.53
N ALA A 56 -1.16 3.05 -5.23
CA ALA A 56 -0.04 3.67 -5.92
C ALA A 56 1.07 4.13 -4.96
N ALA A 57 0.72 4.61 -3.77
CA ALA A 57 1.70 5.01 -2.76
C ALA A 57 2.36 3.84 -2.02
N SER A 58 1.76 2.65 -2.08
CA SER A 58 2.33 1.42 -1.52
C SER A 58 3.35 0.76 -2.45
N GLU A 59 3.42 1.18 -3.72
CA GLU A 59 4.45 0.70 -4.65
C GLU A 59 5.83 1.21 -4.22
N PRO A 60 6.82 0.30 -4.03
CA PRO A 60 8.17 0.71 -3.71
C PRO A 60 8.71 1.60 -4.84
N PRO A 61 9.39 2.73 -4.56
CA PRO A 61 9.99 3.59 -5.58
C PRO A 61 11.13 2.93 -6.39
N ILE A 62 11.40 1.64 -6.12
CA ILE A 62 12.44 0.86 -6.74
C ILE A 62 11.78 0.03 -7.84
N ARG A 63 11.98 0.44 -9.10
CA ARG A 63 11.67 -0.40 -10.25
C ARG A 63 12.45 -1.72 -10.08
N LEU A 64 11.74 -2.83 -9.87
CA LEU A 64 12.32 -4.17 -9.94
C LEU A 64 12.81 -4.39 -11.37
N VAL A 65 14.08 -4.07 -11.63
CA VAL A 65 14.75 -4.50 -12.86
C VAL A 65 14.94 -6.01 -12.73
N LYS A 66 14.06 -6.79 -13.38
CA LYS A 66 14.35 -8.19 -13.70
C LYS A 66 15.50 -8.21 -14.71
N ILE A 67 16.73 -8.26 -14.24
CA ILE A 67 17.84 -8.75 -15.08
C ILE A 67 17.73 -10.27 -15.06
N GLY A 68 17.07 -10.82 -16.08
CA GLY A 68 17.00 -12.25 -16.33
C GLY A 68 18.41 -12.83 -16.49
N GLY A 69 18.68 -13.90 -15.76
CA GLY A 69 19.95 -14.62 -15.78
C GLY A 69 20.26 -15.20 -17.17
N GLY A 70 21.41 -14.80 -17.72
CA GLY A 70 22.06 -15.50 -18.81
C GLY A 70 23.20 -16.36 -18.27
N GLN A 71 22.92 -17.64 -18.00
CA GLN A 71 23.95 -18.62 -17.71
C GLN A 71 24.89 -18.74 -18.91
N ARG A 72 26.18 -18.44 -18.73
CA ARG A 72 27.25 -18.96 -19.60
C ARG A 72 28.43 -19.42 -18.76
N SER A 73 28.21 -20.48 -17.99
CA SER A 73 29.29 -21.35 -17.52
C SER A 73 29.85 -22.11 -18.72
N ARG A 74 30.95 -21.63 -19.32
CA ARG A 74 31.78 -22.44 -20.22
C ARG A 74 32.87 -23.12 -19.38
N ARG A 75 32.73 -24.43 -19.18
CA ARG A 75 33.83 -25.34 -18.87
C ARG A 75 34.39 -25.90 -20.17
N ALA A 76 35.71 -25.88 -20.29
CA ALA A 76 36.63 -26.67 -21.13
C ALA A 76 37.80 -25.73 -21.48
N GLY A 77 39.04 -25.89 -21.00
CA GLY A 77 39.75 -27.14 -20.75
C GLY A 77 40.62 -27.46 -21.97
N ARG A 78 41.76 -26.78 -22.08
CA ARG A 78 43.04 -27.32 -22.57
C ARG A 78 44.15 -26.50 -21.94
#